data_AF-A0A9D8IEC4-F1
#
_entry.id   AF-A0A9D8IEC4-F1
#
_cell.length_a   1.000
_cell.length_b   1.000
_cell.length_c   1.000
_cell.angle_alpha   90.00
_cell.angle_beta   90.00
_cell.angle_gamma   90.00
#
_symmetry.space_group_name_H-M   'P 1'
#
loop_
_entity.id
_entity.type
_entity.pdbx_description
1 polymer ?
#
loop_
_entity_poly.entity_id
_entity_poly.type
_entity_poly.pdbx_seq_one_letter_code
_entity_poly.pdbx_strand_id
1 'polypeptide(L)'
;MLEKEKAKYPEAEFIYTNNIGADERIALIVADRIHEKLVERQYSDKERLEQPQSIIDESFEIIGKLVDLENVPELQRPIIQRAIHATGDTEYAYTLMFSPNAVEAGIKALKAGKNIITDVNMVKAGISKNPVEKSGGKLICKIDDNTVADEAKRLGKTRAMIAMQYSLDEMRDGVVVIGNAPTALFEIIDLIKKGKAKPALVIGIPVGFVGAVEAKAALKDISVPYITNDNRKGGSAVAVSIINAIINLAKEGK
;
A
#
# COMPACT_ATOMS: atom_id res chain seq x y z
N MET A 1 -6.72 -20.59 -29.88
CA MET A 1 -6.04 -20.17 -28.62
C MET A 1 -6.61 -20.92 -27.41
N LEU A 2 -7.94 -20.97 -27.26
CA LEU A 2 -8.61 -21.59 -26.11
C LEU A 2 -8.49 -23.13 -26.05
N GLU A 3 -8.59 -23.81 -27.19
CA GLU A 3 -8.29 -25.25 -27.30
C GLU A 3 -6.83 -25.58 -26.91
N LYS A 4 -5.91 -24.61 -27.06
CA LYS A 4 -4.51 -24.73 -26.64
C LYS A 4 -4.34 -24.62 -25.11
N GLU A 5 -5.24 -23.92 -24.42
CA GLU A 5 -5.24 -23.78 -22.96
C GLU A 5 -6.00 -24.92 -22.27
N LYS A 6 -7.12 -25.38 -22.86
CA LYS A 6 -7.81 -26.61 -22.40
C LYS A 6 -6.88 -27.82 -22.40
N ALA A 7 -6.03 -27.93 -23.42
CA ALA A 7 -5.02 -28.99 -23.50
C ALA A 7 -3.98 -28.97 -22.37
N LYS A 8 -3.78 -27.83 -21.67
CA LYS A 8 -2.86 -27.73 -20.54
C LYS A 8 -3.49 -28.13 -19.20
N TYR A 9 -4.82 -28.08 -19.10
CA TYR A 9 -5.57 -28.32 -17.87
C TYR A 9 -6.77 -29.23 -18.14
N PRO A 10 -6.54 -30.52 -18.48
CA PRO A 10 -7.61 -31.44 -18.91
C PRO A 10 -8.61 -31.77 -17.79
N GLU A 11 -8.20 -31.59 -16.53
CA GLU A 11 -9.03 -31.84 -15.34
C GLU A 11 -9.89 -30.62 -14.94
N ALA A 12 -9.73 -29.46 -15.61
CA ALA A 12 -10.42 -28.22 -15.26
C ALA A 12 -11.66 -27.99 -16.13
N GLU A 13 -12.79 -27.67 -15.51
CA GLU A 13 -14.01 -27.28 -16.21
C GLU A 13 -13.93 -25.79 -16.62
N PHE A 14 -14.04 -25.52 -17.92
CA PHE A 14 -14.04 -24.15 -18.46
C PHE A 14 -15.48 -23.65 -18.60
N ILE A 15 -15.95 -22.88 -17.63
CA ILE A 15 -17.29 -22.28 -17.64
C ILE A 15 -17.21 -20.90 -18.32
N TYR A 16 -18.03 -20.70 -19.35
CA TYR A 16 -18.25 -19.38 -19.95
C TYR A 16 -19.34 -18.66 -19.17
N THR A 17 -19.02 -17.50 -18.58
CA THR A 17 -20.03 -16.61 -18.04
C THR A 17 -20.57 -15.71 -19.15
N ASN A 18 -21.72 -15.07 -18.92
CA ASN A 18 -22.28 -14.10 -19.86
C ASN A 18 -21.26 -13.01 -20.23
N ASN A 19 -21.45 -12.45 -21.43
CA ASN A 19 -20.68 -11.34 -21.98
C ASN A 19 -20.39 -10.32 -20.87
N ILE A 20 -19.12 -9.93 -20.70
CA ILE A 20 -18.65 -9.13 -19.55
C ILE A 20 -19.38 -7.76 -19.48
N GLY A 21 -20.18 -7.41 -20.50
CA GLY A 21 -20.99 -6.20 -20.52
C GLY A 21 -20.10 -4.96 -20.46
N ALA A 22 -20.72 -3.81 -20.20
CA ALA A 22 -20.00 -2.60 -19.82
C ALA A 22 -19.55 -2.71 -18.35
N ASP A 23 -18.59 -3.58 -18.06
CA ASP A 23 -17.93 -3.56 -16.75
C ASP A 23 -17.09 -2.27 -16.68
N GLU A 24 -17.30 -1.47 -15.63
CA GLU A 24 -16.59 -0.20 -15.44
C GLU A 24 -15.06 -0.36 -15.47
N ARG A 25 -14.55 -1.53 -15.11
CA ARG A 25 -13.10 -1.85 -15.16
C ARG A 25 -12.60 -2.04 -16.58
N ILE A 26 -13.44 -2.51 -17.51
CA ILE A 26 -13.09 -2.54 -18.94
C ILE A 26 -13.07 -1.11 -19.49
N ALA A 27 -14.01 -0.26 -19.08
CA ALA A 27 -14.02 1.15 -19.46
C ALA A 27 -12.75 1.87 -18.99
N LEU A 28 -12.28 1.60 -17.77
CA LEU A 28 -10.99 2.09 -17.25
C LEU A 28 -9.80 1.66 -18.11
N ILE A 29 -9.68 0.36 -18.44
CA ILE A 29 -8.58 -0.13 -19.29
C ILE A 29 -8.61 0.52 -20.69
N VAL A 30 -9.80 0.70 -21.25
CA VAL A 30 -9.96 1.35 -22.56
C VAL A 30 -9.62 2.84 -22.47
N ALA A 31 -10.06 3.52 -21.42
CA ALA A 31 -9.73 4.93 -21.17
C ALA A 31 -8.22 5.13 -21.00
N ASP A 32 -7.54 4.28 -20.23
CA ASP A 32 -6.08 4.32 -20.05
C ASP A 32 -5.36 4.16 -21.39
N ARG A 33 -5.76 3.19 -22.23
CA ARG A 33 -5.16 2.98 -23.55
C ARG A 33 -5.41 4.12 -24.53
N ILE A 34 -6.59 4.72 -24.49
CA ILE A 34 -6.90 5.92 -25.29
C ILE A 34 -6.05 7.08 -24.81
N HIS A 35 -5.94 7.29 -23.50
CA HIS A 35 -5.12 8.33 -22.90
C HIS A 35 -3.65 8.16 -23.29
N GLU A 36 -3.07 6.96 -23.16
CA GLU A 36 -1.70 6.67 -23.62
C GLU A 36 -1.49 7.10 -25.08
N LYS A 37 -2.44 6.78 -25.98
CA LYS A 37 -2.34 7.14 -27.40
C LYS A 37 -2.55 8.64 -27.68
N LEU A 38 -3.38 9.32 -26.89
CA LEU A 38 -3.56 10.77 -26.98
C LEU A 38 -2.32 11.51 -26.44
N VAL A 39 -1.75 11.00 -25.35
CA VAL A 39 -0.53 11.52 -24.72
C VAL A 39 0.69 11.31 -25.61
N GLU A 40 0.88 10.13 -26.21
CA GLU A 40 1.91 9.89 -27.23
C GLU A 40 1.85 10.92 -28.37
N ARG A 41 0.63 11.29 -28.82
CA ARG A 41 0.43 12.31 -29.85
C ARG A 41 0.70 13.73 -29.36
N GLN A 42 0.47 14.04 -28.09
CA GLN A 42 0.79 15.36 -27.51
C GLN A 42 2.27 15.52 -27.18
N TYR A 43 2.99 14.43 -26.85
CA TYR A 43 4.42 14.47 -26.54
C TYR A 43 5.32 14.77 -27.75
N SER A 44 4.82 14.66 -28.99
CA SER A 44 5.60 15.13 -30.15
C SER A 44 5.76 16.65 -30.17
N ASP A 45 4.87 17.40 -29.51
CA ASP A 45 4.76 18.86 -29.63
C ASP A 45 4.95 19.60 -28.29
N LYS A 46 5.06 18.89 -27.16
CA LYS A 46 5.14 19.48 -25.81
C LYS A 46 6.58 19.56 -25.29
N GLU A 47 6.94 20.69 -24.71
CA GLU A 47 8.26 20.89 -24.10
C GLU A 47 8.44 19.99 -22.87
N ARG A 48 9.61 19.37 -22.73
CA ARG A 48 9.90 18.43 -21.64
C ARG A 48 9.98 19.19 -20.31
N LEU A 49 9.13 18.84 -19.35
CA LEU A 49 9.29 19.33 -17.98
C LEU A 49 10.55 18.75 -17.33
N GLU A 50 11.34 19.63 -16.70
CA GLU A 50 12.57 19.26 -15.99
C GLU A 50 12.47 19.47 -14.47
N GLN A 51 11.50 20.28 -14.02
CA GLN A 51 11.34 20.61 -12.61
C GLN A 51 10.50 19.55 -11.89
N PRO A 52 11.01 18.93 -10.80
CA PRO A 52 10.31 17.83 -10.12
C PRO A 52 8.89 18.18 -9.65
N GLN A 53 8.69 19.38 -9.10
CA GLN A 53 7.38 19.81 -8.61
C GLN A 53 6.38 19.95 -9.76
N SER A 54 6.79 20.55 -10.87
CA SER A 54 5.94 20.71 -12.06
C SER A 54 5.51 19.37 -12.65
N ILE A 55 6.40 18.36 -12.64
CA ILE A 55 6.09 17.00 -13.10
C ILE A 55 5.04 16.35 -12.18
N ILE A 56 5.16 16.53 -10.87
CA ILE A 56 4.20 16.00 -9.89
C ILE A 56 2.84 16.69 -10.06
N ASP A 57 2.83 18.01 -10.19
CA ASP A 57 1.60 18.79 -10.33
C ASP A 57 0.84 18.40 -11.61
N GLU A 58 1.56 18.29 -12.74
CA GLU A 58 0.97 17.80 -14.00
C GLU A 58 0.47 16.36 -13.88
N SER A 59 1.22 15.48 -13.19
CA SER A 59 0.79 14.10 -12.97
C SER A 59 -0.50 14.02 -12.14
N PHE A 60 -0.67 14.85 -11.10
CA PHE A 60 -1.89 14.89 -10.31
C PHE A 60 -3.07 15.48 -11.08
N GLU A 61 -2.83 16.46 -11.96
CA GLU A 61 -3.86 16.98 -12.86
C GLU A 61 -4.34 15.90 -13.83
N ILE A 62 -3.42 15.12 -14.41
CA ILE A 62 -3.74 13.98 -15.29
C ILE A 62 -4.56 12.93 -14.52
N ILE A 63 -4.10 12.54 -13.32
CA ILE A 63 -4.83 11.57 -12.48
C ILE A 63 -6.25 12.06 -12.20
N GLY A 64 -6.43 13.35 -11.86
CA GLY A 64 -7.76 13.93 -11.62
C GLY A 64 -8.70 13.91 -12.83
N LYS A 65 -8.17 13.77 -14.06
CA LYS A 65 -8.96 13.58 -15.29
C LYS A 65 -9.28 12.12 -15.59
N LEU A 66 -8.51 11.17 -15.04
CA LEU A 66 -8.64 9.74 -15.30
C LEU A 66 -9.52 9.02 -14.29
N VAL A 67 -9.56 9.50 -13.04
CA VAL A 67 -10.32 8.89 -11.95
C VAL A 67 -11.24 9.89 -11.28
N ASP A 68 -12.45 9.44 -10.94
CA ASP A 68 -13.39 10.23 -10.14
C ASP A 68 -13.06 10.10 -8.65
N LEU A 69 -12.66 11.21 -8.04
CA LEU A 69 -12.35 11.33 -6.61
C LEU A 69 -13.25 12.37 -5.91
N GLU A 70 -14.36 12.77 -6.53
CA GLU A 70 -15.25 13.82 -6.01
C GLU A 70 -15.81 13.43 -4.63
N ASN A 71 -16.26 12.18 -4.52
CA ASN A 71 -16.84 11.61 -3.29
C ASN A 71 -15.81 11.04 -2.30
N VAL A 72 -14.51 11.10 -2.63
CA VAL A 72 -13.45 10.61 -1.74
C VAL A 72 -13.18 11.63 -0.63
N PRO A 73 -13.14 11.21 0.65
CA PRO A 73 -12.85 12.11 1.78
C PRO A 73 -11.54 12.89 1.59
N GLU A 74 -11.51 14.14 2.04
CA GLU A 74 -10.39 15.08 1.81
C GLU A 74 -9.04 14.50 2.24
N LEU A 75 -8.99 13.83 3.41
CA LEU A 75 -7.75 13.24 3.94
C LEU A 75 -7.29 11.97 3.17
N GLN A 76 -8.21 11.29 2.48
CA GLN A 76 -7.89 10.07 1.71
C GLN A 76 -7.44 10.39 0.29
N ARG A 77 -7.98 11.47 -0.32
CA ARG A 77 -7.67 11.88 -1.69
C ARG A 77 -6.17 11.99 -2.00
N PRO A 78 -5.32 12.69 -1.22
CA PRO A 78 -3.89 12.79 -1.50
C PRO A 78 -3.14 11.46 -1.31
N ILE A 79 -3.69 10.53 -0.53
CA ILE A 79 -3.13 9.19 -0.34
C ILE A 79 -3.38 8.36 -1.61
N ILE A 80 -4.61 8.36 -2.10
CA ILE A 80 -5.01 7.65 -3.32
C ILE A 80 -4.25 8.18 -4.53
N GLN A 81 -4.19 9.50 -4.71
CA GLN A 81 -3.44 10.11 -5.82
C GLN A 81 -1.95 9.73 -5.80
N ARG A 82 -1.33 9.68 -4.61
CA ARG A 82 0.07 9.25 -4.48
C ARG A 82 0.27 7.77 -4.80
N ALA A 83 -0.68 6.90 -4.43
CA ALA A 83 -0.61 5.49 -4.80
C ALA A 83 -0.71 5.28 -6.32
N ILE A 84 -1.62 6.00 -6.99
CA ILE A 84 -1.75 5.99 -8.45
C ILE A 84 -0.47 6.53 -9.09
N HIS A 85 0.02 7.69 -8.65
CA HIS A 85 1.26 8.29 -9.18
C HIS A 85 2.48 7.36 -9.03
N ALA A 86 2.61 6.68 -7.89
CA ALA A 86 3.73 5.78 -7.63
C ALA A 86 3.70 4.49 -8.46
N THR A 87 2.56 4.15 -9.07
CA THR A 87 2.36 2.86 -9.74
C THR A 87 1.93 2.98 -11.20
N GLY A 88 1.40 4.13 -11.61
CA GLY A 88 0.69 4.30 -12.89
C GLY A 88 -0.64 3.56 -12.95
N ASP A 89 -1.18 3.10 -11.82
CA ASP A 89 -2.34 2.19 -11.78
C ASP A 89 -3.56 2.89 -11.19
N THR A 90 -4.50 3.27 -12.06
CA THR A 90 -5.74 3.98 -11.71
C THR A 90 -6.69 3.14 -10.85
N GLU A 91 -6.52 1.82 -10.81
CA GLU A 91 -7.38 0.92 -10.01
C GLU A 91 -7.24 1.18 -8.49
N TYR A 92 -6.15 1.81 -8.03
CA TYR A 92 -6.00 2.21 -6.63
C TYR A 92 -7.02 3.27 -6.19
N ALA A 93 -7.66 3.99 -7.11
CA ALA A 93 -8.80 4.86 -6.80
C ALA A 93 -9.98 4.11 -6.19
N TYR A 94 -10.17 2.85 -6.59
CA TYR A 94 -11.36 2.07 -6.26
C TYR A 94 -11.06 0.91 -5.30
N THR A 95 -9.80 0.49 -5.20
CA THR A 95 -9.41 -0.69 -4.41
C THR A 95 -8.78 -0.33 -3.06
N LEU A 96 -8.29 0.89 -2.87
CA LEU A 96 -7.81 1.33 -1.55
C LEU A 96 -8.98 1.48 -0.58
N MET A 97 -8.84 0.83 0.57
CA MET A 97 -9.80 0.84 1.67
C MET A 97 -9.15 1.41 2.92
N PHE A 98 -9.93 2.21 3.64
CA PHE A 98 -9.54 2.87 4.87
C PHE A 98 -10.53 2.49 5.95
N SER A 99 -10.05 2.01 7.11
CA SER A 99 -10.91 1.90 8.27
C SER A 99 -11.34 3.30 8.75
N PRO A 100 -12.38 3.42 9.58
CA PRO A 100 -12.72 4.69 10.22
C PRO A 100 -11.51 5.30 10.94
N ASN A 101 -11.30 6.60 10.76
CA ASN A 101 -10.23 7.40 11.39
C ASN A 101 -8.78 6.94 11.08
N ALA A 102 -8.54 6.12 10.05
CA ALA A 102 -7.22 5.58 9.77
C ALA A 102 -6.16 6.67 9.50
N VAL A 103 -6.52 7.67 8.69
CA VAL A 103 -5.59 8.73 8.30
C VAL A 103 -5.28 9.63 9.49
N GLU A 104 -6.30 9.99 10.25
CA GLU A 104 -6.24 10.81 11.46
C GLU A 104 -5.40 10.14 12.54
N ALA A 105 -5.57 8.83 12.75
CA ALA A 105 -4.76 8.05 13.69
C ALA A 105 -3.28 8.07 13.30
N GLY A 106 -2.97 7.90 12.01
CA GLY A 106 -1.62 8.03 11.47
C GLY A 106 -1.03 9.42 11.70
N ILE A 107 -1.75 10.48 11.34
CA ILE A 107 -1.34 11.87 11.56
C ILE A 107 -1.04 12.12 13.04
N LYS A 108 -1.94 11.69 13.94
CA LYS A 108 -1.79 11.85 15.39
C LYS A 108 -0.55 11.13 15.91
N ALA A 109 -0.31 9.89 15.48
CA ALA A 109 0.86 9.12 15.89
C ALA A 109 2.17 9.80 15.47
N LEU A 110 2.23 10.29 14.22
CA LEU A 110 3.41 10.99 13.69
C LEU A 110 3.66 12.32 14.41
N LYS A 111 2.60 13.12 14.63
CA LYS A 111 2.71 14.39 15.40
C LYS A 111 3.15 14.13 16.85
N ALA A 112 2.79 12.99 17.44
CA ALA A 112 3.20 12.57 18.77
C ALA A 112 4.61 11.93 18.83
N GLY A 113 5.36 11.94 17.73
CA GLY A 113 6.73 11.41 17.70
C GLY A 113 6.82 9.89 17.81
N LYS A 114 5.76 9.17 17.41
CA LYS A 114 5.75 7.71 17.47
C LYS A 114 6.55 7.09 16.31
N ASN A 115 7.01 5.86 16.51
CA ASN A 115 7.85 5.15 15.54
C ASN A 115 7.05 4.65 14.34
N ILE A 116 7.76 4.43 13.23
CA ILE A 116 7.27 3.70 12.07
C ILE A 116 8.05 2.39 11.94
N ILE A 117 7.32 1.27 11.93
CA ILE A 117 7.87 -0.07 11.84
C ILE A 117 7.54 -0.61 10.46
N THR A 118 8.53 -1.21 9.80
CA THR A 118 8.38 -1.71 8.43
C THR A 118 8.76 -3.18 8.35
N ASP A 119 8.13 -3.92 7.43
CA ASP A 119 8.40 -5.34 7.21
C ASP A 119 9.71 -5.59 6.45
N VAL A 120 10.07 -4.70 5.53
CA VAL A 120 11.29 -4.81 4.71
C VAL A 120 12.04 -3.48 4.58
N ASN A 121 13.35 -3.56 4.36
CA ASN A 121 14.21 -2.39 4.24
C ASN A 121 13.87 -1.49 3.04
N MET A 122 13.29 -2.04 1.97
CA MET A 122 12.83 -1.24 0.82
C MET A 122 11.73 -0.25 1.21
N VAL A 123 10.79 -0.67 2.08
CA VAL A 123 9.76 0.24 2.60
C VAL A 123 10.43 1.30 3.46
N LYS A 124 11.28 0.92 4.42
CA LYS A 124 12.02 1.86 5.26
C LYS A 124 12.80 2.90 4.46
N ALA A 125 13.48 2.48 3.40
CA ALA A 125 14.32 3.35 2.57
C ALA A 125 13.53 4.40 1.78
N GLY A 126 12.28 4.09 1.40
CA GLY A 126 11.42 5.03 0.68
C GLY A 126 10.72 6.07 1.56
N ILE A 127 10.71 5.88 2.89
CA ILE A 127 10.03 6.79 3.82
C ILE A 127 10.83 8.08 3.99
N SER A 128 10.15 9.22 3.96
CA SER A 128 10.71 10.53 4.25
C SER A 128 11.19 10.60 5.70
N LYS A 129 12.49 10.37 5.91
CA LYS A 129 13.11 10.24 7.23
C LYS A 129 13.08 11.53 8.06
N ASN A 130 13.47 12.66 7.45
CA ASN A 130 13.68 13.92 8.18
C ASN A 130 12.44 14.41 8.96
N PRO A 131 11.22 14.42 8.39
CA PRO A 131 10.02 14.79 9.14
C PRO A 131 9.76 13.90 10.37
N VAL A 132 9.96 12.58 10.23
CA VAL A 132 9.71 11.61 11.30
C VAL A 132 10.65 11.84 12.47
N GLU A 133 11.94 12.04 12.19
CA GLU A 133 12.95 12.31 13.22
C GLU A 133 12.77 13.67 13.87
N LYS A 134 12.36 14.70 13.12
CA LYS A 134 12.03 16.03 13.67
C LYS A 134 10.88 15.98 14.68
N SER A 135 9.92 15.08 14.48
CA SER A 135 8.83 14.84 15.43
C SER A 135 9.23 13.94 16.60
N GLY A 136 10.45 13.36 16.60
CA GLY A 136 10.97 12.49 17.66
C GLY A 136 10.79 10.98 17.39
N GLY A 137 10.18 10.60 16.27
CA GLY A 137 9.97 9.20 15.89
C GLY A 137 11.20 8.58 15.23
N LYS A 138 11.21 7.25 15.14
CA LYS A 138 12.26 6.47 14.45
C LYS A 138 11.66 5.57 13.35
N LEU A 139 12.46 5.33 12.30
CA LEU A 139 12.17 4.33 11.26
C LEU A 139 12.87 3.00 11.57
N ILE A 140 12.09 1.95 11.81
CA ILE A 140 12.58 0.68 12.33
C ILE A 140 12.23 -0.45 11.36
N CYS A 141 13.23 -1.28 11.08
CA CYS A 141 13.10 -2.51 10.30
C CYS A 141 14.12 -3.50 10.88
N LYS A 142 13.66 -4.64 11.38
CA LYS A 142 14.52 -5.67 11.99
C LYS A 142 14.77 -6.88 11.07
N ILE A 143 14.38 -6.80 9.79
CA ILE A 143 14.41 -7.93 8.85
C ILE A 143 15.82 -8.51 8.61
N ASP A 144 16.85 -7.66 8.72
CA ASP A 144 18.25 -8.01 8.51
C ASP A 144 19.05 -8.15 9.82
N ASP A 145 18.37 -8.17 10.97
CA ASP A 145 19.00 -8.48 12.25
C ASP A 145 19.39 -9.97 12.28
N ASN A 146 20.66 -10.26 12.58
CA ASN A 146 21.16 -11.64 12.66
C ASN A 146 20.35 -12.47 13.67
N THR A 147 19.94 -11.87 14.80
CA THR A 147 19.13 -12.55 15.81
C THR A 147 17.75 -12.94 15.28
N VAL A 148 17.15 -12.10 14.43
CA VAL A 148 15.89 -12.38 13.74
C VAL A 148 16.07 -13.50 12.72
N ALA A 149 17.17 -13.49 11.97
CA ALA A 149 17.47 -14.54 10.99
C ALA A 149 17.68 -15.91 11.64
N ASP A 150 18.45 -15.96 12.73
CA ASP A 150 18.72 -17.19 13.48
C ASP A 150 17.44 -17.76 14.12
N GLU A 151 16.64 -16.90 14.75
CA GLU A 151 15.38 -17.29 15.38
C GLU A 151 14.33 -17.76 14.36
N ALA A 152 14.25 -17.08 13.20
CA ALA A 152 13.38 -17.50 12.10
C ALA A 152 13.73 -18.90 11.60
N LYS A 153 15.03 -19.19 11.45
CA LYS A 153 15.52 -20.52 11.08
C LYS A 153 15.21 -21.55 12.17
N ARG A 154 15.45 -21.21 13.44
CA ARG A 154 15.21 -22.10 14.59
C ARG A 154 13.74 -22.48 14.73
N LEU A 155 12.83 -21.54 14.48
CA LEU A 155 11.38 -21.73 14.61
C LEU A 155 10.68 -22.20 13.33
N GLY A 156 11.40 -22.30 12.20
CA GLY A 156 10.79 -22.62 10.90
C GLY A 156 9.80 -21.55 10.42
N LYS A 157 10.01 -20.28 10.79
CA LYS A 157 9.16 -19.13 10.44
C LYS A 157 9.88 -18.21 9.45
N THR A 158 9.13 -17.32 8.81
CA THR A 158 9.74 -16.30 7.95
C THR A 158 10.42 -15.23 8.81
N ARG A 159 11.53 -14.65 8.29
CA ARG A 159 12.21 -13.52 8.94
C ARG A 159 11.26 -12.35 9.22
N ALA A 160 10.33 -12.09 8.32
CA ALA A 160 9.38 -10.99 8.44
C ALA A 160 8.41 -11.16 9.62
N MET A 161 7.98 -12.39 9.93
CA MET A 161 7.18 -12.68 11.13
C MET A 161 8.00 -12.42 12.41
N ILE A 162 9.21 -12.96 12.46
CA ILE A 162 10.08 -12.80 13.64
C ILE A 162 10.47 -11.33 13.83
N ALA A 163 10.71 -10.57 12.75
CA ALA A 163 10.96 -9.15 12.82
C ALA A 163 9.80 -8.39 13.47
N MET A 164 8.54 -8.73 13.16
CA MET A 164 7.37 -8.10 13.81
C MET A 164 7.30 -8.44 15.30
N GLN A 165 7.56 -9.70 15.67
CA GLN A 165 7.61 -10.11 17.08
C GLN A 165 8.72 -9.35 17.85
N TYR A 166 9.88 -9.17 17.23
CA TYR A 166 11.00 -8.47 17.84
C TYR A 166 10.80 -6.96 17.89
N SER A 167 9.86 -6.40 17.12
CA SER A 167 9.53 -4.97 17.10
C SER A 167 8.37 -4.56 18.01
N LEU A 168 7.90 -5.45 18.91
CA LEU A 168 6.71 -5.26 19.74
C LEU A 168 6.75 -4.00 20.60
N ASP A 169 7.87 -3.75 21.26
CA ASP A 169 8.01 -2.59 22.15
C ASP A 169 8.04 -1.29 21.35
N GLU A 170 8.69 -1.30 20.19
CA GLU A 170 8.85 -0.10 19.38
C GLU A 170 7.59 0.30 18.63
N MET A 171 6.66 -0.63 18.34
CA MET A 171 5.41 -0.37 17.61
C MET A 171 4.27 0.21 18.45
N ARG A 172 4.43 0.36 19.76
CA ARG A 172 3.39 0.85 20.65
C ARG A 172 2.94 2.27 20.26
N ASP A 173 1.65 2.43 19.97
CA ASP A 173 1.01 3.65 19.44
C ASP A 173 1.65 4.18 18.15
N GLY A 174 2.51 3.40 17.49
CA GLY A 174 3.21 3.77 16.27
C GLY A 174 2.44 3.40 15.02
N VAL A 175 3.11 3.50 13.88
CA VAL A 175 2.57 3.08 12.59
C VAL A 175 3.31 1.83 12.13
N VAL A 176 2.58 0.77 11.82
CA VAL A 176 3.15 -0.44 11.21
C VAL A 176 2.85 -0.42 9.71
N VAL A 177 3.88 -0.57 8.88
CA VAL A 177 3.79 -0.49 7.41
C VAL A 177 4.31 -1.79 6.81
N ILE A 178 3.39 -2.59 6.29
CA ILE A 178 3.67 -3.88 5.65
C ILE A 178 3.47 -3.70 4.14
N GLY A 179 4.58 -3.61 3.40
CA GLY A 179 4.56 -3.41 1.96
C GLY A 179 4.85 -4.67 1.15
N ASN A 180 5.44 -5.71 1.72
CA ASN A 180 5.96 -6.84 0.95
C ASN A 180 5.49 -8.20 1.46
N ALA A 181 5.61 -8.48 2.76
CA ALA A 181 5.46 -9.83 3.29
C ALA A 181 4.05 -10.07 3.87
N PRO A 182 3.19 -10.90 3.24
CA PRO A 182 1.90 -11.27 3.82
C PRO A 182 2.03 -11.95 5.18
N THR A 183 3.10 -12.71 5.39
CA THR A 183 3.38 -13.37 6.67
C THR A 183 3.63 -12.37 7.80
N ALA A 184 4.26 -11.23 7.52
CA ALA A 184 4.39 -10.15 8.50
C ALA A 184 3.03 -9.54 8.85
N LEU A 185 2.15 -9.40 7.86
CA LEU A 185 0.79 -8.90 8.07
C LEU A 185 -0.04 -9.86 8.94
N PHE A 186 0.02 -11.17 8.66
CA PHE A 186 -0.62 -12.17 9.51
C PHE A 186 -0.09 -12.11 10.95
N GLU A 187 1.23 -12.02 11.13
CA GLU A 187 1.83 -11.98 12.46
C GLU A 187 1.39 -10.74 13.25
N ILE A 188 1.37 -9.54 12.64
CA ILE A 188 0.90 -8.33 13.35
C ILE A 188 -0.57 -8.44 13.72
N ILE A 189 -1.43 -8.98 12.85
CA ILE A 189 -2.85 -9.24 13.14
C ILE A 189 -2.97 -10.16 14.36
N ASP A 190 -2.21 -11.25 14.38
CA ASP A 190 -2.18 -12.22 15.48
C ASP A 190 -1.76 -11.57 16.80
N LEU A 191 -0.72 -10.75 16.77
CA LEU A 191 -0.21 -10.04 17.95
C LEU A 191 -1.23 -9.01 18.47
N ILE A 192 -1.97 -8.33 17.59
CA ILE A 192 -3.05 -7.41 17.95
C ILE A 192 -4.22 -8.17 18.58
N LYS A 193 -4.68 -9.26 17.95
CA LYS A 193 -5.77 -10.10 18.47
C LYS A 193 -5.44 -10.71 19.85
N LYS A 194 -4.17 -11.03 20.10
CA LYS A 194 -3.65 -11.50 21.40
C LYS A 194 -3.42 -10.37 22.42
N GLY A 195 -3.70 -9.11 22.06
CA GLY A 195 -3.52 -7.94 22.93
C GLY A 195 -2.06 -7.55 23.18
N LYS A 196 -1.09 -8.15 22.47
CA LYS A 196 0.34 -7.91 22.63
C LYS A 196 0.81 -6.67 21.88
N ALA A 197 0.29 -6.45 20.68
CA ALA A 197 0.58 -5.28 19.86
C ALA A 197 -0.57 -4.28 19.89
N LYS A 198 -0.24 -2.99 19.98
CA LYS A 198 -1.20 -1.88 19.94
C LYS A 198 -0.65 -0.71 19.11
N PRO A 199 -0.44 -0.87 17.79
CA PRO A 199 -0.11 0.26 16.93
C PRO A 199 -1.31 1.21 16.82
N ALA A 200 -1.05 2.46 16.48
CA ALA A 200 -2.09 3.44 16.17
C ALA A 200 -2.68 3.26 14.77
N LEU A 201 -1.87 2.75 13.83
CA LEU A 201 -2.27 2.50 12.45
C LEU A 201 -1.49 1.31 11.87
N VAL A 202 -2.18 0.46 11.11
CA VAL A 202 -1.56 -0.59 10.27
C VAL A 202 -1.82 -0.30 8.79
N ILE A 203 -0.77 0.04 8.04
CA ILE A 203 -0.81 0.08 6.58
C ILE A 203 -0.42 -1.32 6.09
N GLY A 204 -1.41 -2.14 5.77
CA GLY A 204 -1.21 -3.52 5.32
C GLY A 204 -1.48 -3.64 3.84
N ILE A 205 -0.47 -3.46 3.00
CA ILE A 205 -0.60 -3.54 1.55
C ILE A 205 0.46 -4.46 0.90
N PRO A 206 0.68 -5.68 1.43
CA PRO A 206 1.60 -6.62 0.80
C PRO A 206 1.11 -7.00 -0.60
N VAL A 207 2.06 -7.10 -1.53
CA VAL A 207 1.87 -7.69 -2.86
C VAL A 207 2.11 -9.19 -2.79
N GLY A 208 1.37 -9.97 -3.55
CA GLY A 208 1.68 -11.39 -3.71
C GLY A 208 0.53 -12.22 -4.22
N PHE A 209 0.87 -13.40 -4.72
CA PHE A 209 -0.10 -14.39 -5.21
C PHE A 209 -0.47 -15.43 -4.15
N VAL A 210 0.24 -15.45 -3.02
CA VAL A 210 0.00 -16.40 -1.92
C VAL A 210 -0.11 -15.61 -0.62
N GLY A 211 -1.23 -15.73 0.07
CA GLY A 211 -1.46 -15.16 1.39
C GLY A 211 -1.73 -13.66 1.43
N ALA A 212 -1.47 -12.91 0.35
CA ALA A 212 -1.64 -11.45 0.34
C ALA A 212 -3.11 -11.04 0.47
N VAL A 213 -4.00 -11.66 -0.31
CA VAL A 213 -5.44 -11.36 -0.29
C VAL A 213 -6.02 -11.78 1.06
N GLU A 214 -5.63 -12.95 1.56
CA GLU A 214 -6.10 -13.52 2.81
C GLU A 214 -5.63 -12.69 4.02
N ALA A 215 -4.38 -12.23 4.02
CA ALA A 215 -3.84 -11.38 5.09
C ALA A 215 -4.56 -10.02 5.13
N LYS A 216 -4.82 -9.43 3.96
CA LYS A 216 -5.56 -8.16 3.86
C LYS A 216 -7.04 -8.30 4.18
N ALA A 217 -7.64 -9.46 3.87
CA ALA A 217 -8.97 -9.79 4.34
C ALA A 217 -9.01 -9.88 5.87
N ALA A 218 -8.09 -10.63 6.48
CA ALA A 218 -8.00 -10.78 7.93
C ALA A 218 -7.68 -9.46 8.66
N LEU A 219 -6.99 -8.53 8.00
CA LEU A 219 -6.72 -7.19 8.52
C LEU A 219 -8.02 -6.41 8.76
N LYS A 220 -9.05 -6.63 7.93
CA LYS A 220 -10.32 -5.89 8.05
C LYS A 220 -11.09 -6.23 9.34
N ASP A 221 -10.75 -7.34 9.99
CA ASP A 221 -11.40 -7.82 11.22
C ASP A 221 -10.67 -7.40 12.51
N ILE A 222 -9.70 -6.48 12.46
CA ILE A 222 -9.00 -6.00 13.66
C ILE A 222 -9.60 -4.69 14.19
N SER A 223 -9.40 -4.43 15.48
CA SER A 223 -9.89 -3.21 16.14
C SER A 223 -9.01 -1.98 15.95
N VAL A 224 -7.81 -2.15 15.37
CA VAL A 224 -6.84 -1.07 15.16
C VAL A 224 -7.10 -0.42 13.80
N PRO A 225 -7.00 0.92 13.66
CA PRO A 225 -7.16 1.56 12.36
C PRO A 225 -6.19 1.00 11.31
N TYR A 226 -6.65 0.86 10.07
CA TYR A 226 -5.88 0.27 8.98
C TYR A 226 -6.14 0.92 7.62
N ILE A 227 -5.17 0.73 6.71
CA ILE A 227 -5.28 1.04 5.28
C ILE A 227 -4.83 -0.19 4.49
N THR A 228 -5.63 -0.62 3.51
CA THR A 228 -5.38 -1.85 2.74
C THR A 228 -6.11 -1.84 1.38
N ASN A 229 -6.13 -2.98 0.69
CA ASN A 229 -6.98 -3.28 -0.47
C ASN A 229 -7.39 -4.77 -0.43
N ASP A 230 -8.25 -5.23 -1.33
CA ASP A 230 -8.82 -6.59 -1.33
C ASP A 230 -8.31 -7.50 -2.46
N ASN A 231 -7.35 -7.03 -3.24
CA ASN A 231 -6.78 -7.76 -4.37
C ASN A 231 -5.32 -8.17 -4.10
N ARG A 232 -4.62 -8.74 -5.09
CA ARG A 232 -3.21 -9.15 -4.95
C ARG A 232 -2.19 -8.00 -5.06
N LYS A 233 -2.64 -6.83 -5.52
CA LYS A 233 -1.78 -5.66 -5.76
C LYS A 233 -1.38 -5.01 -4.44
N GLY A 234 -0.24 -4.35 -4.45
CA GLY A 234 0.34 -3.69 -3.28
C GLY A 234 1.82 -3.45 -3.54
N GLY A 235 2.65 -3.63 -2.53
CA GLY A 235 4.10 -3.54 -2.69
C GLY A 235 4.70 -2.37 -1.92
N SER A 236 6.03 -2.38 -1.85
CA SER A 236 6.79 -1.33 -1.14
C SER A 236 6.49 0.06 -1.68
N ALA A 237 6.37 0.24 -3.00
CA ALA A 237 6.08 1.54 -3.61
C ALA A 237 4.74 2.12 -3.14
N VAL A 238 3.69 1.30 -3.11
CA VAL A 238 2.36 1.69 -2.63
C VAL A 238 2.41 2.00 -1.14
N ALA A 239 2.99 1.11 -0.34
CA ALA A 239 3.12 1.30 1.11
C ALA A 239 3.85 2.61 1.46
N VAL A 240 4.96 2.88 0.76
CA VAL A 240 5.75 4.11 0.87
C VAL A 240 4.95 5.34 0.46
N SER A 241 4.21 5.27 -0.66
CA SER A 241 3.38 6.38 -1.14
C SER A 241 2.32 6.77 -0.10
N ILE A 242 1.70 5.78 0.54
CA ILE A 242 0.66 5.99 1.56
C ILE A 242 1.25 6.65 2.80
N ILE A 243 2.32 6.09 3.38
CA ILE A 243 2.90 6.65 4.61
C ILE A 243 3.52 8.03 4.36
N ASN A 244 4.14 8.27 3.20
CA ASN A 244 4.67 9.59 2.85
C ASN A 244 3.55 10.62 2.65
N ALA A 245 2.39 10.22 2.12
CA ALA A 245 1.22 11.10 2.04
C ALA A 245 0.76 11.52 3.45
N ILE A 246 0.66 10.56 4.39
CA ILE A 246 0.28 10.82 5.78
C ILE A 246 1.34 11.70 6.49
N ILE A 247 2.63 11.46 6.25
CA ILE A 247 3.71 12.32 6.78
C ILE A 247 3.55 13.76 6.28
N ASN A 248 3.20 13.97 5.01
CA ASN A 248 2.98 15.31 4.48
C ASN A 248 1.74 15.98 5.09
N LEU A 249 0.63 15.26 5.21
CA LEU A 249 -0.56 15.75 5.93
C LEU A 249 -0.24 16.13 7.37
N ALA A 250 0.59 15.34 8.07
CA ALA A 250 0.99 15.63 9.44
C ALA A 250 1.84 16.92 9.56
N LYS A 251 2.63 17.26 8.53
CA LYS A 251 3.43 18.49 8.48
C LYS A 251 2.58 19.74 8.21
N GLU A 252 1.55 19.61 7.39
CA GLU A 252 0.73 20.75 6.91
C GLU A 252 -0.21 21.32 7.97
N GLY A 253 -0.27 20.74 9.18
CA GLY A 253 -0.96 21.33 10.32
C GLY A 253 -2.48 21.30 10.23
N LYS A 254 -3.06 20.52 9.30
CA LYS A 254 -4.48 20.15 9.32
C LYS A 254 -4.76 19.13 10.43
#